data_AF-A0A5P9H4Z7-F1
#
_entry.id   AF-A0A5P9H4Z7-F1
#
_cell.length_a   1.000
_cell.length_b   1.000
_cell.length_c   1.000
_cell.angle_alpha   90.00
_cell.angle_beta   90.00
_cell.angle_gamma   90.00
#
_symmetry.space_group_name_H-M   'P 1'
#
loop_
_entity.id
_entity.type
_entity.pdbx_description
1 polymer ?
#
loop_
_entity_poly.entity_id
_entity_poly.type
_entity_poly.pdbx_seq_one_letter_code
_entity_poly.pdbx_strand_id
1 'polypeptide(L)' 'MNPYLVDPVLLDFSPSGRAAMKAKYGGELFLESAVAAPGVLFRDFFQSDRSGNAKGILSLDLGSIK' A
#
# COMPACT_ATOMS: atom_id res chain seq x y z
N MET A 1 13.11 5.58 4.37
CA MET A 1 11.90 6.43 4.39
C MET A 1 11.85 7.16 5.72
N ASN A 2 11.64 8.48 5.75
CA ASN A 2 11.43 9.22 7.00
C ASN A 2 9.92 9.19 7.33
N PRO A 3 9.47 8.48 8.39
CA PRO A 3 8.04 8.35 8.69
C PRO A 3 7.39 9.69 9.09
N TYR A 4 8.17 10.69 9.51
CA TYR A 4 7.65 12.03 9.80
C TYR A 4 7.25 12.84 8.55
N LEU A 5 7.57 12.34 7.36
CA LEU A 5 7.16 12.94 6.09
C LEU A 5 5.94 12.24 5.47
N VAL A 6 5.42 11.19 6.11
CA VAL A 6 4.30 10.40 5.63
C VAL A 6 3.06 10.79 6.44
N ASP A 7 1.93 10.97 5.77
CA ASP A 7 0.67 11.22 6.45
C ASP A 7 0.35 10.07 7.42
N PRO A 8 0.09 10.32 8.72
CA PRO A 8 -0.13 9.26 9.69
C PRO A 8 -1.26 8.30 9.33
N VAL A 9 -2.26 8.75 8.56
CA VAL A 9 -3.36 7.88 8.12
C VAL A 9 -2.85 6.73 7.23
N LEU A 10 -1.71 6.88 6.56
CA LEU A 10 -1.07 5.87 5.72
C LEU A 10 -0.30 4.81 6.52
N LEU A 11 -0.22 4.96 7.85
CA LEU A 11 0.46 4.04 8.76
C LEU A 11 -0.51 3.18 9.57
N ASP A 12 -1.83 3.44 9.48
CA ASP A 12 -2.87 2.69 10.18
C ASP A 12 -3.63 1.75 9.22
N PHE A 13 -3.27 0.47 9.20
CA PHE A 13 -3.92 -0.54 8.36
C PHE A 13 -5.15 -1.20 9.01
N SER A 14 -5.62 -0.71 10.16
CA SER A 14 -6.86 -1.16 10.78
C SER A 14 -8.08 -0.87 9.89
N PRO A 15 -9.25 -1.50 10.14
CA PRO A 15 -10.47 -1.17 9.40
C PRO A 15 -10.83 0.33 9.43
N SER A 16 -10.63 0.99 10.58
CA SER A 16 -10.85 2.43 10.74
C SER A 16 -9.81 3.26 9.97
N GLY A 17 -8.53 2.91 10.05
CA GLY A 17 -7.47 3.59 9.31
C GLY A 17 -7.67 3.49 7.79
N ARG A 18 -8.01 2.29 7.31
CA ARG A 18 -8.37 2.07 5.90
C ARG A 18 -9.62 2.84 5.48
N ALA A 19 -10.60 3.03 6.36
CA ALA A 19 -11.76 3.88 6.07
C ALA A 19 -11.35 5.36 5.95
N ALA A 20 -10.47 5.83 6.84
CA ALA A 20 -9.94 7.19 6.80
C ALA A 20 -9.07 7.44 5.55
N MET A 21 -8.25 6.48 5.13
CA MET A 21 -7.52 6.57 3.85
C MET A 21 -8.47 6.74 2.67
N LYS A 22 -9.54 5.94 2.60
CA LYS A 22 -10.54 6.05 1.53
C LYS A 22 -11.22 7.41 1.53
N ALA A 23 -11.57 7.92 2.71
CA ALA A 23 -12.18 9.24 2.83
C ALA A 23 -11.25 10.38 2.36
N LYS A 24 -9.94 10.26 2.61
CA LYS A 24 -8.96 11.32 2.31
C LYS A 24 -8.36 11.24 0.90
N TYR A 25 -8.02 10.04 0.44
CA TYR A 25 -7.28 9.78 -0.80
C TYR A 25 -8.10 9.05 -1.86
N GLY A 26 -9.36 8.73 -1.60
CA GLY A 26 -10.24 8.02 -2.54
C GLY A 26 -9.89 6.54 -2.72
N GLY A 27 -8.98 6.00 -1.90
CA GLY A 27 -8.52 4.62 -2.03
C GLY A 27 -7.72 4.16 -0.81
N GLU A 28 -7.01 3.05 -0.98
CA GLU A 28 -6.14 2.47 0.04
C GLU A 28 -4.71 2.43 -0.47
N LEU A 29 -3.77 2.77 0.40
CA LEU A 29 -2.35 2.84 0.09
C LEU A 29 -1.62 1.96 1.09
N PHE A 30 -0.72 1.11 0.59
CA PHE A 30 0.04 0.17 1.41
C PHE A 30 1.53 0.40 1.17
N LEU A 31 2.28 0.65 2.24
CA LEU A 31 3.73 0.76 2.15
C LEU A 31 4.32 -0.58 1.76
N GLU A 32 5.13 -0.59 0.70
CA GLU A 32 5.73 -1.81 0.15
C GLU A 32 6.58 -2.58 1.17
N SER A 33 7.16 -1.87 2.14
CA SER A 33 7.97 -2.39 3.23
C SER A 33 7.20 -2.76 4.51
N ALA A 34 5.87 -2.59 4.54
CA ALA A 34 5.05 -2.94 5.70
C ALA A 34 4.58 -4.41 5.64
N VAL A 35 4.27 -4.96 6.81
CA VAL A 35 3.87 -6.37 6.98
C VAL A 35 2.41 -6.55 6.58
N ALA A 36 2.15 -7.45 5.62
CA ALA A 36 0.81 -7.83 5.16
C ALA A 36 0.28 -9.07 5.90
N ALA A 37 1.18 -10.01 6.21
CA ALA A 37 0.92 -11.23 6.96
C ALA A 37 2.22 -11.67 7.68
N PRO A 38 2.20 -12.62 8.62
CA PRO A 38 3.40 -13.08 9.30
C PRO A 38 4.53 -13.45 8.32
N GLY A 39 5.62 -12.68 8.31
CA GLY A 39 6.78 -12.89 7.43
C GLY A 39 6.59 -12.43 5.97
N VAL A 40 5.48 -11.79 5.61
CA VAL A 40 5.19 -11.37 4.22
C VAL A 40 5.01 -9.86 4.17
N LEU A 41 5.77 -9.19 3.30
CA LEU A 41 5.63 -7.75 3.05
C LEU A 41 4.54 -7.48 2.00
N PHE A 42 3.97 -6.28 2.00
CA PHE A 42 2.98 -5.90 0.98
C PHE A 42 3.53 -5.99 -0.45
N ARG A 43 4.82 -5.69 -0.67
CA ARG A 43 5.42 -5.88 -2.00
C ARG A 43 5.33 -7.31 -2.50
N ASP A 44 5.46 -8.29 -1.61
CA ASP A 44 5.47 -9.71 -1.96
C ASP A 44 4.04 -10.24 -2.02
N PHE A 45 3.18 -9.79 -1.09
CA PHE A 45 1.76 -10.12 -1.05
C PHE A 45 1.05 -9.72 -2.34
N PHE A 46 1.34 -8.54 -2.89
CA PHE A 46 0.75 -8.06 -4.12
C PHE A 46 1.41 -8.60 -5.40
N GLN A 47 2.31 -9.60 -5.32
CA GLN A 47 2.80 -10.33 -6.51
C GLN A 47 1.86 -11.45 -6.96
N SER A 48 0.79 -11.73 -6.21
CA SER A 48 -0.21 -12.73 -6.59
C SER A 48 -1.62 -12.14 -6.64
N ASP A 49 -2.46 -12.69 -7.51
CA ASP A 49 -3.90 -12.43 -7.50
C ASP A 49 -4.62 -13.27 -6.43
N ARG A 50 -5.95 -13.16 -6.37
CA ARG A 50 -6.77 -13.89 -5.38
C ARG A 50 -6.78 -15.41 -5.61
N SER A 51 -6.45 -15.86 -6.82
CA SER A 51 -6.35 -17.26 -7.21
C SER A 51 -4.93 -17.82 -7.04
N GLY A 52 -3.97 -16.98 -6.63
CA GLY A 52 -2.57 -17.36 -6.44
C GLY A 52 -1.72 -17.28 -7.72
N ASN A 53 -2.26 -16.79 -8.83
CA ASN A 53 -1.48 -16.60 -10.04
C ASN A 53 -0.53 -15.41 -9.87
N ALA A 54 0.69 -15.54 -10.39
CA ALA A 54 1.65 -14.46 -10.39
C ALA A 54 1.15 -13.26 -11.21
N LYS A 55 1.31 -12.06 -10.67
CA LYS A 55 1.06 -10.78 -11.34
C LYS A 55 2.25 -9.85 -11.09
N GLY A 56 2.50 -8.93 -12.02
CA GLY A 56 3.56 -7.93 -11.87
C GLY A 56 3.10 -6.67 -11.14
N ILE A 57 4.07 -5.84 -10.74
CA ILE A 57 3.85 -4.50 -10.19
C ILE A 57 4.15 -3.46 -11.27
N LEU A 58 3.23 -2.52 -11.48
CA LEU A 58 3.47 -1.35 -12.31
C LEU A 58 4.13 -0.27 -11.47
N SER A 59 5.33 0.17 -11.87
CA SER A 59 5.98 1.34 -11.29
C SER A 59 5.53 2.58 -12.06
N LEU A 60 4.95 3.55 -11.35
CA LEU A 60 4.57 4.83 -11.91
C LEU A 60 5.58 5.90 -11.48
N ASP A 61 6.16 6.60 -12.46
CA ASP A 61 6.89 7.83 -12.18
C ASP A 61 5.88 8.99 -12.11
N LEU A 62 5.58 9.45 -10.90
CA LEU A 62 4.64 10.54 -10.69
C LEU A 62 5.15 11.88 -11.25
N GLY A 63 6.47 12.06 -11.43
CA GLY A 63 7.03 13.23 -12.10
C GLY A 63 6.76 13.27 -13.60
N SER A 64 6.37 12.13 -14.19
CA SER A 64 6.00 12.03 -15.60
C SER A 64 4.51 12.29 -15.87
N ILE A 65 3.67 12.36 -14.83
CA ILE A 65 2.24 12.61 -14.94
C ILE A 65 2.01 14.13 -14.93
N LYS A 66 1.54 14.67 -16.06
CA LYS A 66 1.19 16.08 -16.26
C LYS A 66 -0.17 16.44 -15.68
#